data_AF-A0A6N7XUF2-F1
#
_entry.id   AF-A0A6N7XUF2-F1
#
_cell.length_a   1.000
_cell.length_b   1.000
_cell.length_c   1.000
_cell.angle_alpha   90.00
_cell.angle_beta   90.00
_cell.angle_gamma   90.00
#
_symmetry.space_group_name_H-M   'P 1'
#
loop_
_entity.id
_entity.type
_entity.pdbx_description
1 polymer ?
#
loop_
_entity_poly.entity_id
_entity_poly.type
_entity_poly.pdbx_seq_one_letter_code
_entity_poly.pdbx_strand_id
1 'polypeptide(L)'
;MTKGITIEEAKKQMHEKVLRAMREVGFELEAQVKLVTPVDTGALRRSITNKTEDKGDIIETEVGSYGIEYAYIVDQRVPYLESTVDSNLEQIRRKIREVLSND
;
A
#
# COMPACT_ATOMS: atom_id res chain seq x y z
N MET A 1 9.51 -1.01 -37.34
CA MET A 1 8.07 -0.74 -37.33
C MET A 1 7.55 -1.05 -35.93
N THR A 2 7.27 -0.03 -35.13
CA THR A 2 6.60 -0.21 -33.84
C THR A 2 5.22 -0.77 -34.15
N LYS A 3 4.99 -2.02 -33.77
CA LYS A 3 3.69 -2.67 -33.93
C LYS A 3 2.71 -1.88 -33.07
N GLY A 4 1.78 -1.15 -33.69
CA GLY A 4 0.77 -0.40 -32.96
C GLY A 4 -0.01 -1.37 -32.07
N ILE A 5 -0.08 -1.09 -30.77
CA ILE A 5 -0.94 -1.81 -29.85
C ILE A 5 -2.38 -1.33 -30.02
N THR A 6 -3.33 -2.22 -29.84
CA THR A 6 -4.75 -1.84 -29.82
C THR A 6 -5.06 -1.03 -28.55
N ILE A 7 -6.15 -0.26 -28.58
CA ILE A 7 -6.61 0.50 -27.41
C ILE A 7 -6.87 -0.44 -26.23
N GLU A 8 -7.39 -1.64 -26.49
CA GLU A 8 -7.71 -2.61 -25.45
C GLU A 8 -6.44 -3.18 -24.81
N GLU A 9 -5.43 -3.50 -25.61
CA GLU A 9 -4.12 -3.93 -25.11
C GLU A 9 -3.43 -2.82 -24.30
N ALA A 10 -3.52 -1.56 -24.76
CA ALA A 10 -2.99 -0.41 -24.03
C ALA A 10 -3.67 -0.22 -22.67
N LYS A 11 -5.01 -0.36 -22.61
CA LYS A 11 -5.75 -0.29 -21.35
C LYS A 11 -5.35 -1.41 -20.39
N LYS A 12 -5.23 -2.64 -20.89
CA LYS A 12 -4.80 -3.79 -20.08
C LYS A 12 -3.40 -3.59 -19.51
N GLN A 13 -2.45 -3.14 -20.34
CA GLN A 13 -1.09 -2.83 -19.89
C GLN A 13 -1.08 -1.74 -18.83
N MET A 14 -1.86 -0.67 -19.02
CA MET A 14 -1.96 0.40 -18.02
C MET A 14 -2.56 -0.11 -16.71
N HIS A 15 -3.61 -0.93 -16.78
CA HIS A 15 -4.24 -1.54 -15.61
C HIS A 15 -3.27 -2.40 -14.81
N GLU A 16 -2.52 -3.28 -15.48
CA GLU A 16 -1.50 -4.12 -14.86
C GLU A 16 -0.40 -3.29 -14.19
N LYS A 17 -0.02 -2.14 -14.77
CA LYS A 17 0.94 -1.20 -14.16
C LYS A 17 0.38 -0.55 -12.91
N VAL A 18 -0.87 -0.08 -12.94
CA VAL A 18 -1.51 0.51 -11.75
C VAL A 18 -1.61 -0.54 -10.64
N LEU A 19 -2.02 -1.78 -10.96
CA LEU A 19 -2.09 -2.87 -9.99
C LEU A 19 -0.72 -3.21 -9.39
N ARG A 20 0.34 -3.14 -10.18
CA ARG A 20 1.71 -3.29 -9.68
C ARG A 20 2.09 -2.13 -8.75
N ALA A 21 1.83 -0.88 -9.15
CA ALA A 21 2.11 0.29 -8.34
C ALA A 21 1.43 0.22 -6.96
N MET A 22 0.16 -0.17 -6.93
CA MET A 22 -0.63 -0.29 -5.71
C MET A 22 -0.13 -1.39 -4.78
N ARG A 23 0.39 -2.50 -5.32
CA ARG A 23 1.05 -3.55 -4.53
C ARG A 23 2.37 -3.08 -3.93
N GLU A 24 3.20 -2.39 -4.71
CA GLU A 24 4.46 -1.83 -4.21
C GLU A 24 4.24 -0.80 -3.09
N VAL A 25 3.22 0.06 -3.24
CA VAL A 25 2.78 0.99 -2.20
C VAL A 25 2.33 0.24 -0.93
N GLY A 26 1.55 -0.83 -1.08
CA GLY A 26 1.10 -1.66 0.04
C GLY A 26 2.26 -2.25 0.86
N PHE A 27 3.28 -2.77 0.19
CA PHE A 27 4.48 -3.30 0.86
C PHE A 27 5.27 -2.22 1.61
N GLU A 28 5.44 -1.04 1.01
CA GLU A 28 6.13 0.07 1.67
C GLU A 28 5.35 0.55 2.90
N LEU A 29 4.03 0.73 2.76
CA LEU A 29 3.17 1.14 3.88
C LEU A 29 3.16 0.12 5.01
N GLU A 30 3.06 -1.17 4.70
CA GLU A 30 3.15 -2.23 5.71
C GLU A 30 4.45 -2.15 6.51
N ALA A 31 5.58 -1.97 5.83
CA ALA A 31 6.87 -1.82 6.48
C ALA A 31 6.92 -0.59 7.38
N GLN A 32 6.41 0.55 6.92
CA GLN A 32 6.37 1.79 7.72
C GLN A 32 5.49 1.64 8.96
N VAL A 33 4.29 1.07 8.80
CA VAL A 33 3.35 0.84 9.91
C VAL A 33 3.96 -0.13 10.94
N LYS A 34 4.72 -1.14 10.49
CA LYS A 34 5.48 -2.06 11.37
C LYS A 34 6.59 -1.36 12.16
N LEU A 35 7.26 -0.37 11.57
CA LEU A 35 8.32 0.40 12.23
C LEU A 35 7.77 1.28 13.34
N VAL A 36 6.62 1.93 13.10
CA VAL A 36 5.98 2.85 14.06
C VAL A 36 4.96 2.19 14.98
N THR A 37 4.85 0.85 14.96
CA THR A 37 3.87 0.13 15.77
C THR A 37 4.06 0.47 17.27
N PRO A 38 3.01 0.96 17.97
CA PRO A 38 3.12 1.59 19.29
C PRO A 38 3.16 0.59 20.45
N VAL A 39 3.53 -0.67 20.19
CA VAL A 39 3.60 -1.71 21.21
C VAL A 39 4.94 -2.43 21.14
N ASP A 40 5.50 -2.71 22.31
CA ASP A 40 6.77 -3.44 22.44
C ASP A 40 6.62 -4.92 22.08
N THR A 41 5.40 -5.46 22.18
CA THR A 41 5.16 -6.88 21.87
C THR A 41 5.13 -7.10 20.36
N GLY A 42 5.99 -8.00 19.88
CA GLY A 42 6.09 -8.28 18.45
C GLY A 42 4.83 -8.89 17.81
N ALA A 43 3.81 -9.27 18.59
CA ALA A 43 2.59 -9.90 18.07
C ALA A 43 1.78 -8.95 17.17
N LEU A 44 1.48 -7.73 17.64
CA LEU A 44 0.78 -6.73 16.83
C LEU A 44 1.61 -6.36 15.60
N ARG A 45 2.92 -6.10 15.79
CA ARG A 45 3.84 -5.80 14.69
C ARG A 45 3.83 -6.87 13.60
N ARG A 46 3.81 -8.16 13.99
CA ARG A 46 3.77 -9.27 13.04
C ARG A 46 2.42 -9.44 12.34
N SER A 47 1.32 -9.03 12.98
CA SER A 47 -0.04 -9.15 12.42
C SER A 47 -0.39 -8.09 11.38
N ILE A 48 0.39 -7.01 11.31
CA ILE A 48 0.21 -5.99 10.27
C ILE A 48 0.53 -6.63 8.92
N THR A 49 -0.43 -6.59 8.02
CA THR A 49 -0.28 -7.01 6.62
C THR A 49 -1.02 -6.02 5.73
N ASN A 50 -0.64 -6.00 4.46
CA ASN A 50 -1.40 -5.32 3.43
C ASN A 50 -2.28 -6.29 2.61
N LYS A 51 -3.30 -5.74 1.97
CA LYS A 51 -4.13 -6.42 0.99
C LYS A 51 -4.45 -5.47 -0.15
N THR A 52 -4.13 -5.86 -1.38
CA THR A 52 -4.53 -5.11 -2.58
C THR A 52 -5.62 -5.88 -3.32
N GLU A 53 -6.74 -5.21 -3.59
CA GLU A 53 -7.87 -5.76 -4.34
C GLU A 53 -8.18 -4.90 -5.55
N ASP A 54 -8.47 -5.56 -6.66
CA ASP A 54 -8.99 -4.96 -7.88
C ASP A 54 -10.50 -5.14 -7.92
N LYS A 55 -11.25 -4.05 -7.72
CA LYS A 55 -12.71 -4.03 -7.72
C LYS A 55 -13.29 -3.71 -9.11
N GLY A 56 -12.43 -3.60 -10.13
CA GLY A 56 -12.79 -3.34 -11.52
C GLY A 56 -12.84 -1.85 -11.85
N ASP A 57 -13.54 -1.05 -11.05
CA ASP A 57 -13.57 0.41 -11.18
C ASP A 57 -12.42 1.10 -10.41
N ILE A 58 -12.02 0.51 -9.29
CA ILE A 58 -10.96 0.99 -8.42
C ILE A 58 -10.04 -0.14 -7.99
N ILE A 59 -8.76 0.20 -7.78
CA ILE A 59 -7.81 -0.67 -7.09
C ILE A 59 -7.62 -0.09 -5.70
N GLU A 60 -7.90 -0.89 -4.69
CA GLU A 60 -7.76 -0.52 -3.29
C GLU A 60 -6.61 -1.28 -2.65
N THR A 61 -5.83 -0.59 -1.81
CA THR A 61 -4.82 -1.21 -0.96
C THR A 61 -5.11 -0.82 0.48
N GLU A 62 -5.30 -1.83 1.34
CA GLU A 62 -5.50 -1.68 2.77
C GLU A 62 -4.24 -2.13 3.52
N VAL A 63 -3.92 -1.47 4.63
CA VAL A 63 -2.88 -1.90 5.57
C VAL A 63 -3.47 -1.90 6.98
N GLY A 64 -3.35 -3.01 7.68
CA GLY A 64 -3.92 -3.14 9.02
C GLY A 64 -3.50 -4.41 9.73
N SER A 65 -3.86 -4.53 11.00
CA SER A 65 -3.71 -5.78 11.76
C SER A 65 -4.90 -6.70 11.51
N TYR A 66 -4.65 -7.91 11.02
CA TYR A 66 -5.70 -8.90 10.82
C TYR A 66 -5.68 -9.93 11.96
N GLY A 67 -6.81 -10.11 12.64
CA GLY A 67 -7.00 -11.16 13.65
C GLY A 67 -6.34 -10.89 15.01
N ILE A 68 -5.84 -9.68 15.26
CA ILE A 68 -5.35 -9.24 16.57
C ILE A 68 -6.05 -7.93 16.93
N GLU A 69 -6.89 -7.96 17.98
CA GLU A 69 -7.37 -6.75 18.63
C GLU A 69 -6.26 -6.15 19.49
N TYR A 70 -6.24 -4.81 19.56
CA TYR A 70 -5.21 -4.02 20.23
C TYR A 70 -4.78 -4.61 21.58
N ALA A 71 -3.47 -4.71 21.77
CA ALA A 71 -2.89 -5.03 23.07
C ALA A 71 -3.41 -4.02 24.12
N TYR A 72 -3.70 -4.51 25.33
CA TYR A 72 -4.30 -3.79 26.45
C TYR A 72 -3.62 -2.45 26.83
N ILE A 73 -2.39 -2.18 26.34
CA ILE A 73 -1.64 -0.94 26.55
C ILE A 73 -1.12 -0.45 25.19
N VAL A 74 -1.74 0.60 24.67
CA VAL A 74 -1.30 1.33 23.46
C VAL A 74 -0.81 2.69 23.93
N ASP A 75 0.40 3.10 23.55
CA ASP A 75 0.79 4.50 23.73
C ASP A 75 0.06 5.37 22.70
N GLN A 76 -1.03 6.02 23.13
CA GLN A 76 -1.84 6.89 22.28
C GLN A 76 -1.08 8.11 21.75
N ARG A 77 0.12 8.39 22.25
CA ARG A 77 0.97 9.49 21.75
C ARG A 77 1.73 9.13 20.48
N VAL A 78 1.76 7.85 20.10
CA VAL A 78 2.43 7.39 18.89
C VAL A 78 1.40 7.31 17.75
N PRO A 79 1.51 8.16 16.72
CA PRO A 79 0.62 8.11 15.57
C PRO A 79 0.77 6.76 14.85
N TYR A 80 -0.34 6.05 14.63
CA TYR A 80 -0.37 4.70 14.05
C TYR A 80 -1.41 4.58 12.94
N LEU A 81 -1.15 3.73 11.94
CA LEU A 81 -1.99 3.46 10.76
C LEU A 81 -2.31 4.70 9.91
N GLU A 82 -3.39 5.42 10.22
CA GLU A 82 -3.89 6.54 9.40
C GLU A 82 -2.85 7.66 9.28
N SER A 83 -2.23 8.04 10.39
CA SER A 83 -1.15 9.03 10.40
C SER A 83 0.09 8.59 9.63
N THR A 84 0.33 7.27 9.54
CA THR A 84 1.42 6.72 8.74
C THR A 84 1.09 6.87 7.26
N VAL A 85 -0.16 6.65 6.85
CA VAL A 85 -0.59 6.88 5.48
C VAL A 85 -0.47 8.37 5.13
N ASP A 86 -0.96 9.26 6.01
CA ASP A 86 -0.92 10.71 5.79
C ASP A 86 0.51 11.24 5.67
N SER A 87 1.41 10.82 6.55
CA SER A 87 2.82 11.24 6.52
C SER A 87 3.59 10.71 5.31
N ASN A 88 3.11 9.63 4.67
CA ASN A 88 3.75 9.03 3.50
C ASN A 88 3.06 9.40 2.18
N LEU A 89 2.05 10.28 2.19
CA LEU A 89 1.20 10.56 1.03
C LEU A 89 1.98 11.08 -0.19
N GLU A 90 2.97 11.94 0.02
CA GLU A 90 3.84 12.42 -1.06
C GLU A 90 4.77 11.33 -1.61
N GLN A 91 5.26 10.43 -0.76
CA GLN A 91 6.06 9.27 -1.19
C GLN A 91 5.20 8.31 -2.03
N ILE A 92 3.97 8.04 -1.60
CA ILE A 92 3.01 7.21 -2.34
C ILE A 92 2.76 7.80 -3.73
N ARG A 93 2.48 9.11 -3.79
CA ARG A 93 2.28 9.83 -5.07
C ARG A 93 3.49 9.73 -5.99
N ARG A 94 4.70 9.90 -5.44
CA ARG A 94 5.95 9.77 -6.20
C ARG A 94 6.12 8.35 -6.75
N LYS A 95 5.89 7.33 -5.92
CA LYS A 95 6.02 5.92 -6.32
C LYS A 95 5.05 5.54 -7.44
N ILE A 96 3.80 5.96 -7.32
CA ILE A 96 2.79 5.75 -8.37
C ILE A 96 3.27 6.42 -9.67
N ARG A 97 3.76 7.66 -9.61
CA ARG A 97 4.29 8.36 -10.78
C ARG A 97 5.48 7.62 -11.41
N GLU A 98 6.43 7.14 -10.60
CA GLU A 98 7.59 6.38 -11.07
C GLU A 98 7.18 5.09 -11.79
N VAL A 99 6.26 4.31 -11.22
CA VAL A 99 5.80 3.05 -11.84
C VAL A 99 5.03 3.29 -13.13
N LEU A 100 4.26 4.39 -13.21
CA LEU A 100 3.53 4.76 -14.43
C LEU A 100 4.42 5.39 -15.51
N SER A 101 5.53 6.02 -15.11
CA SER A 101 6.43 6.74 -16.04
C SER A 101 7.59 5.89 -16.54
N ASN A 102 7.94 4.83 -15.83
CA ASN A 102 8.98 3.89 -16.28
C ASN A 102 8.40 2.93 -17.33
N ASP A 103 8.76 3.19 -18.59
CA ASP A 103 8.93 2.24 -19.71
C ASP A 103 10.28 2.49 -20.37
#